data_AF-A0A1D6FNX3-F1
#
_entry.id   AF-A0A1D6FNX3-F1
#
_cell.length_a   1.000
_cell.length_b   1.000
_cell.length_c   1.000
_cell.angle_alpha   90.00
_cell.angle_beta   90.00
_cell.angle_gamma   90.00
#
_symmetry.space_group_name_H-M   'P 1'
#
loop_
_entity.id
_entity.type
_entity.pdbx_description
1 polymer ?
#
loop_
_entity_poly.entity_id
_entity_poly.type
_entity_poly.pdbx_seq_one_letter_code
_entity_poly.pdbx_strand_id
1 'polypeptide(L)'
;MSPTTTPPPAPVAAPTSKGAKRSLMSSLMDATALLRSSSFKEDSYVAAALPASELRALADLKALLATHPDPISIWGVPLNPRSPPAAADDAAPVDERADVVLLKFLRARDFRVRDAHAMVLRCAAWRAEFGADAVLDEELGFKDLEGIVAYMHGRHLAGR
;
A
#
# COMPACT_ATOMS: atom_id res chain seq x y z
N MET A 1 59.23 40.28 -14.71
CA MET A 1 57.94 39.96 -14.08
C MET A 1 57.36 41.24 -13.53
N SER A 2 56.32 41.78 -14.17
CA SER A 2 55.62 42.97 -13.70
C SER A 2 54.19 42.55 -13.35
N PRO A 3 53.70 42.80 -12.13
CA PRO A 3 52.30 42.57 -11.81
C PRO A 3 51.46 43.78 -12.23
N THR A 4 50.47 43.55 -13.09
CA THR A 4 49.42 44.53 -13.39
C THR A 4 48.15 44.16 -12.62
N THR A 5 47.72 45.12 -11.81
CA THR A 5 46.50 45.24 -11.02
C THR A 5 45.21 45.18 -11.84
N THR A 6 44.20 44.44 -11.34
CA THR A 6 42.79 44.55 -11.71
C THR A 6 41.93 44.58 -10.42
N PRO A 7 40.91 45.45 -10.30
CA PRO A 7 40.20 45.75 -9.04
C PRO A 7 39.06 44.76 -8.71
N PRO A 8 38.53 44.78 -7.47
CA PRO A 8 37.54 43.80 -6.99
C PRO A 8 36.13 44.07 -7.56
N PRO A 9 35.32 43.04 -7.85
CA PRO A 9 33.89 43.20 -8.06
C PRO A 9 33.15 43.43 -6.72
N ALA A 10 32.18 44.34 -6.78
CA ALA A 10 31.35 44.88 -5.69
C ALA A 10 30.41 43.84 -5.04
N PRO A 11 29.72 44.18 -3.93
CA PRO A 11 29.25 43.23 -2.93
C PRO A 11 28.03 42.39 -3.36
N VAL A 12 28.03 41.13 -2.93
CA VAL A 12 26.92 40.19 -3.06
C VAL A 12 25.70 40.73 -2.31
N ALA A 13 24.62 40.99 -3.03
CA ALA A 13 23.34 41.32 -2.43
C ALA A 13 22.79 40.11 -1.64
N ALA A 14 22.63 40.29 -0.32
CA ALA A 14 21.94 39.33 0.54
C ALA A 14 20.48 39.18 0.12
N PRO A 15 19.89 37.97 0.13
CA PRO A 15 18.46 37.81 -0.05
C PRO A 15 17.75 38.41 1.17
N THR A 16 17.12 39.56 0.98
CA THR A 16 16.21 40.13 1.99
C THR A 16 15.01 39.22 2.13
N SER A 17 14.98 38.38 3.17
CA SER A 17 13.76 37.65 3.55
C SER A 17 12.75 38.65 4.10
N LYS A 18 11.87 39.18 3.23
CA LYS A 18 10.66 39.87 3.69
C LYS A 18 9.77 38.84 4.38
N GLY A 19 9.84 38.80 5.70
CA GLY A 19 8.98 37.97 6.53
C GLY A 19 7.52 38.35 6.33
N ALA A 20 6.81 37.58 5.51
CA ALA A 20 5.36 37.65 5.40
C ALA A 20 4.76 37.19 6.73
N LYS A 21 4.18 38.12 7.49
CA LYS A 21 3.40 37.83 8.70
C LYS A 21 2.10 37.13 8.29
N ARG A 22 2.18 35.83 8.01
CA ARG A 22 1.02 34.96 7.77
C ARG A 22 0.13 35.00 9.02
N SER A 23 -1.12 35.44 8.86
CA SER A 23 -2.10 35.54 9.95
C SER A 23 -2.31 34.16 10.57
N LEU A 24 -2.34 34.09 11.90
CA LEU A 24 -2.61 32.84 12.62
C LEU A 24 -3.93 32.20 12.17
N MET A 25 -4.95 33.01 11.85
CA MET A 25 -6.22 32.52 11.31
C MET A 25 -6.07 31.92 9.91
N SER A 26 -5.20 32.47 9.06
CA SER A 26 -4.88 31.89 7.75
C SER A 26 -4.14 30.56 7.92
N SER A 27 -3.18 30.50 8.83
CA SER A 27 -2.46 29.25 9.13
C SER A 27 -3.39 28.19 9.73
N LEU A 28 -4.38 28.58 10.52
CA LEU A 28 -5.40 27.70 11.07
C LEU A 28 -6.39 27.23 10.00
N MET A 29 -6.81 28.09 9.08
CA MET A 29 -7.66 27.69 7.95
C MET A 29 -6.92 26.76 6.98
N ASP A 30 -5.64 27.03 6.70
CA ASP A 30 -4.79 26.15 5.89
C ASP A 30 -4.52 24.81 6.59
N ALA A 31 -4.26 24.82 7.90
CA ALA A 31 -4.16 23.59 8.68
C ALA A 31 -5.49 22.83 8.69
N THR A 32 -6.63 23.52 8.89
CA THR A 32 -7.95 22.89 8.85
C THR A 32 -8.28 22.36 7.45
N ALA A 33 -7.81 23.02 6.39
CA ALA A 33 -7.93 22.55 5.01
C ALA A 33 -7.03 21.33 4.75
N LEU A 34 -5.83 21.27 5.34
CA LEU A 34 -4.95 20.09 5.30
C LEU A 34 -5.48 18.92 6.13
N LEU A 35 -6.18 19.18 7.24
CA LEU A 35 -6.88 18.15 8.01
C LEU A 35 -8.17 17.67 7.31
N ARG A 36 -8.86 18.56 6.56
CA ARG A 36 -10.01 18.20 5.71
C ARG A 36 -9.62 17.57 4.38
N SER A 37 -8.42 17.85 3.87
CA SER A 37 -7.81 17.00 2.88
C SER A 37 -7.41 15.75 3.61
N SER A 38 -8.26 14.73 3.60
CA SER A 38 -7.84 13.38 3.94
C SER A 38 -6.74 13.00 2.93
N SER A 39 -5.51 13.41 3.21
CA SER A 39 -4.32 12.98 2.49
C SER A 39 -4.04 11.50 2.76
N PHE A 40 -4.90 10.85 3.53
CA PHE A 40 -5.23 9.46 3.34
C PHE A 40 -6.43 9.40 2.39
N LYS A 41 -6.17 9.26 1.09
CA LYS A 41 -7.16 8.64 0.21
C LYS A 41 -7.33 7.24 0.78
N GLU A 42 -8.38 7.05 1.56
CA GLU A 42 -8.70 5.75 2.11
C GLU A 42 -8.96 4.85 0.91
N ASP A 43 -7.99 4.01 0.65
CA ASP A 43 -8.01 3.00 -0.38
C ASP A 43 -9.19 2.08 -0.07
N SER A 44 -10.37 2.38 -0.63
CA SER A 44 -11.57 1.59 -0.42
C SER A 44 -11.37 0.21 -1.03
N TYR A 45 -11.14 -0.81 -0.20
CA TYR A 45 -11.03 -2.20 -0.67
C TYR A 45 -12.42 -2.85 -0.88
N VAL A 46 -13.47 -2.04 -0.89
CA VAL A 46 -14.85 -2.48 -1.14
C VAL A 46 -15.11 -2.42 -2.64
N ALA A 47 -15.27 -3.57 -3.27
CA ALA A 47 -15.47 -3.68 -4.72
C ALA A 47 -16.62 -2.77 -5.22
N ALA A 48 -17.72 -2.68 -4.47
CA ALA A 48 -18.88 -1.86 -4.84
C ALA A 48 -18.60 -0.35 -4.90
N ALA A 49 -17.51 0.13 -4.30
CA ALA A 49 -17.12 1.54 -4.30
C ALA A 49 -16.08 1.87 -5.38
N LEU A 50 -15.65 0.89 -6.19
CA LEU A 50 -14.64 1.08 -7.22
C LEU A 50 -15.24 1.63 -8.53
N PRO A 51 -14.50 2.47 -9.28
CA PRO A 51 -14.91 2.86 -10.62
C PRO A 51 -14.95 1.66 -11.57
N ALA A 52 -15.75 1.76 -12.64
CA ALA A 52 -15.98 0.66 -13.58
C ALA A 52 -14.68 0.09 -14.20
N SER A 53 -13.66 0.91 -14.42
CA SER A 53 -12.36 0.48 -14.91
C SER A 53 -11.62 -0.42 -13.92
N GLU A 54 -11.69 -0.12 -12.63
CA GLU A 54 -11.03 -0.88 -11.57
C GLU A 54 -11.76 -2.19 -11.29
N LEU A 55 -13.10 -2.17 -11.33
CA LEU A 55 -13.93 -3.38 -11.30
C LEU A 55 -13.57 -4.35 -12.43
N ARG A 56 -13.39 -3.81 -13.65
CA ARG A 56 -12.96 -4.61 -14.79
C ARG A 56 -11.56 -5.20 -14.59
N ALA A 57 -10.62 -4.41 -14.09
CA ALA A 57 -9.27 -4.89 -13.80
C ALA A 57 -9.26 -6.01 -12.74
N LEU A 58 -10.12 -5.91 -11.72
CA LEU A 58 -10.33 -6.97 -10.72
C LEU A 58 -10.88 -8.25 -11.35
N ALA A 59 -11.91 -8.15 -12.19
CA ALA A 59 -12.47 -9.29 -12.91
C ALA A 59 -11.44 -9.95 -13.84
N ASP A 60 -10.68 -9.16 -14.60
CA ASP A 60 -9.64 -9.65 -15.51
C ASP A 60 -8.51 -10.35 -14.74
N LEU A 61 -8.14 -9.85 -13.55
CA LEU A 61 -7.14 -10.49 -12.69
C LEU A 61 -7.64 -11.82 -12.12
N LYS A 62 -8.89 -11.88 -11.66
CA LYS A 62 -9.53 -13.14 -11.20
C LYS A 62 -9.54 -14.18 -12.31
N ALA A 63 -9.90 -13.77 -13.53
CA ALA A 63 -9.90 -14.66 -14.68
C ALA A 63 -8.51 -15.24 -14.98
N LEU A 64 -7.45 -14.44 -14.85
CA LEU A 64 -6.08 -14.96 -15.01
C LEU A 64 -5.72 -15.99 -13.94
N LEU A 65 -6.01 -15.68 -12.68
CA LEU A 65 -5.68 -16.59 -11.57
C LEU A 65 -6.46 -17.90 -11.65
N ALA A 66 -7.70 -17.86 -12.16
CA ALA A 66 -8.49 -19.07 -12.40
C ALA A 66 -7.86 -20.00 -13.45
N THR A 67 -7.00 -19.49 -14.36
CA THR A 67 -6.26 -20.33 -15.31
C THR A 67 -5.01 -20.98 -14.71
N HIS A 68 -4.57 -20.54 -13.52
CA HIS A 68 -3.38 -21.09 -12.89
C HIS A 68 -3.65 -22.51 -12.38
N PRO A 69 -2.79 -23.50 -12.71
CA PRO A 69 -3.06 -24.91 -12.39
C PRO A 69 -2.96 -25.24 -10.91
N ASP A 70 -2.10 -24.54 -10.17
CA ASP A 70 -1.87 -24.78 -8.75
C ASP A 70 -2.72 -23.85 -7.88
N PRO A 71 -3.20 -24.32 -6.71
CA PRO A 71 -3.91 -23.46 -5.77
C PRO A 71 -2.98 -22.37 -5.22
N ILE A 72 -3.47 -21.14 -5.23
CA ILE A 72 -2.77 -19.95 -4.77
C ILE A 72 -3.52 -19.43 -3.55
N SER A 73 -2.79 -19.27 -2.44
CA SER A 73 -3.28 -18.65 -1.22
C SER A 73 -2.31 -17.56 -0.76
N ILE A 74 -2.84 -16.44 -0.28
CA ILE A 74 -2.04 -15.38 0.34
C ILE A 74 -2.69 -15.05 1.68
N TRP A 75 -1.91 -15.15 2.77
CA TRP A 75 -2.40 -14.94 4.14
C TRP A 75 -3.61 -15.82 4.51
N GLY A 76 -3.62 -17.07 4.02
CA GLY A 76 -4.72 -18.02 4.26
C GLY A 76 -5.98 -17.77 3.43
N VAL A 77 -5.98 -16.78 2.50
CA VAL A 77 -7.10 -16.48 1.61
C VAL A 77 -6.88 -17.14 0.24
N PRO A 78 -7.75 -18.06 -0.20
CA PRO A 78 -7.64 -18.71 -1.51
C PRO A 78 -7.99 -17.74 -2.64
N LEU A 79 -7.13 -17.65 -3.67
CA LEU A 79 -7.30 -16.71 -4.79
C LEU A 79 -7.83 -17.36 -6.08
N ASN A 80 -7.74 -18.69 -6.22
CA ASN A 80 -8.25 -19.45 -7.36
C ASN A 80 -8.91 -20.78 -6.90
N PRO A 81 -10.10 -20.72 -6.27
CA PRO A 81 -10.76 -21.93 -5.76
C PRO A 81 -11.04 -22.94 -6.89
N ARG A 82 -10.54 -24.17 -6.72
CA ARG A 82 -10.61 -25.24 -7.74
C ARG A 82 -11.95 -25.98 -7.77
N SER A 83 -12.75 -25.86 -6.70
CA SER A 83 -14.06 -26.50 -6.59
C SER A 83 -15.17 -25.47 -6.80
N PRO A 84 -16.19 -25.77 -7.62
CA PRO A 84 -17.44 -25.01 -7.57
C PRO A 84 -18.01 -25.09 -6.15
N PRO A 85 -18.83 -24.12 -5.71
CA PRO A 85 -19.58 -24.25 -4.47
C PRO A 85 -20.30 -25.59 -4.49
N ALA A 86 -20.12 -26.38 -3.43
CA ALA A 86 -21.01 -27.50 -3.21
C ALA A 86 -22.43 -26.93 -3.07
N ALA A 87 -23.33 -27.34 -3.97
CA ALA A 87 -24.70 -26.84 -4.19
C ALA A 87 -24.81 -25.66 -5.18
N ALA A 88 -25.49 -25.93 -6.30
CA ALA A 88 -25.80 -24.99 -7.38
C ALA A 88 -26.95 -24.01 -7.05
N ASP A 89 -27.51 -24.10 -5.84
CA ASP A 89 -28.65 -23.29 -5.40
C ASP A 89 -28.25 -22.10 -4.51
N ASP A 90 -26.99 -22.03 -4.09
CA ASP A 90 -26.41 -20.90 -3.36
C ASP A 90 -25.23 -20.37 -4.18
N ALA A 91 -25.44 -19.24 -4.88
CA ALA A 91 -24.35 -18.52 -5.53
C ALA A 91 -23.23 -18.33 -4.49
N ALA A 92 -22.08 -19.00 -4.70
CA ALA A 92 -20.97 -18.96 -3.76
C ALA A 92 -20.72 -17.50 -3.38
N PRO A 93 -20.72 -17.15 -2.09
CA PRO A 93 -20.41 -15.79 -1.70
C PRO A 93 -19.05 -15.46 -2.31
N VAL A 94 -19.02 -14.41 -3.14
CA VAL A 94 -17.76 -13.84 -3.63
C VAL A 94 -16.94 -13.58 -2.38
N ASP A 95 -15.80 -14.26 -2.23
CA ASP A 95 -14.97 -14.06 -1.05
C ASP A 95 -14.41 -12.64 -1.10
N GLU A 96 -15.06 -11.73 -0.38
CA GLU A 96 -14.68 -10.32 -0.29
C GLU A 96 -13.23 -10.19 0.21
N ARG A 97 -12.73 -11.18 0.96
CA ARG A 97 -11.32 -11.20 1.43
C ARG A 97 -10.36 -11.39 0.27
N ALA A 98 -10.70 -12.26 -0.69
CA ALA A 98 -9.89 -12.45 -1.89
C ALA A 98 -9.84 -11.13 -2.69
N ASP A 99 -10.96 -10.43 -2.80
CA ASP A 99 -11.05 -9.14 -3.49
C ASP A 99 -10.16 -8.09 -2.83
N VAL A 100 -10.18 -8.00 -1.49
CA VAL A 100 -9.29 -7.11 -0.75
C VAL A 100 -7.82 -7.42 -1.06
N VAL A 101 -7.42 -8.69 -1.06
CA VAL A 101 -6.04 -9.10 -1.40
C VAL A 101 -5.70 -8.68 -2.82
N LEU A 102 -6.52 -9.06 -3.81
CA LEU A 102 -6.28 -8.74 -5.22
C LEU A 102 -6.21 -7.24 -5.48
N LEU A 103 -7.05 -6.45 -4.81
CA LEU A 103 -7.04 -4.99 -4.90
C LEU A 103 -5.75 -4.37 -4.34
N LYS A 104 -5.14 -4.96 -3.31
CA LYS A 104 -3.80 -4.52 -2.86
C LYS A 104 -2.76 -4.69 -3.97
N PHE A 105 -2.79 -5.82 -4.68
CA PHE A 105 -1.86 -6.07 -5.79
C PHE A 105 -2.12 -5.15 -6.99
N LEU A 106 -3.39 -4.92 -7.31
CA LEU A 106 -3.79 -4.00 -8.39
C LEU A 106 -3.35 -2.57 -8.09
N ARG A 107 -3.64 -2.06 -6.88
CA ARG A 107 -3.24 -0.70 -6.48
C ARG A 107 -1.73 -0.50 -6.51
N ALA A 108 -0.97 -1.48 -6.00
CA ALA A 108 0.48 -1.45 -6.05
C ALA A 108 1.06 -1.49 -7.49
N ARG A 109 0.24 -1.76 -8.50
CA ARG A 109 0.62 -1.76 -9.93
C ARG A 109 -0.25 -0.84 -10.78
N ASP A 110 -0.89 0.16 -10.18
CA ASP A 110 -1.72 1.15 -10.89
C ASP A 110 -2.80 0.49 -11.76
N PHE A 111 -3.41 -0.59 -11.25
CA PHE A 111 -4.40 -1.43 -11.93
C PHE A 111 -3.92 -2.07 -13.25
N ARG A 112 -2.61 -2.17 -13.49
CA ARG A 112 -2.06 -2.96 -14.60
C ARG A 112 -2.20 -4.45 -14.30
N VAL A 113 -3.24 -5.07 -14.86
CA VAL A 113 -3.64 -6.46 -14.60
C VAL A 113 -2.50 -7.46 -14.79
N ARG A 114 -1.72 -7.34 -15.87
CA ARG A 114 -0.60 -8.27 -16.15
C ARG A 114 0.52 -8.16 -15.12
N ASP A 115 0.87 -6.93 -14.74
CA ASP A 115 1.91 -6.67 -13.75
C ASP A 115 1.49 -7.12 -12.35
N ALA A 116 0.22 -6.89 -12.00
CA ALA A 116 -0.38 -7.37 -10.76
C ALA A 116 -0.41 -8.90 -10.70
N HIS A 117 -0.84 -9.56 -11.78
CA HIS A 117 -0.82 -11.02 -11.88
C HIS A 117 0.58 -11.60 -11.66
N ALA A 118 1.58 -11.06 -12.36
CA ALA A 118 2.96 -11.50 -12.20
C ALA A 118 3.49 -11.24 -10.77
N MET A 119 3.04 -10.17 -10.11
CA MET A 119 3.38 -9.89 -8.71
C MET A 119 2.71 -10.87 -7.73
N VAL A 120 1.45 -11.23 -7.94
CA VAL A 120 0.74 -12.24 -7.13
C VAL A 120 1.49 -13.56 -7.17
N LEU A 121 1.85 -14.04 -8.37
CA LEU A 121 2.55 -15.32 -8.52
C LEU A 121 3.93 -15.32 -7.86
N ARG A 122 4.73 -14.26 -8.06
CA ARG A 122 6.03 -14.13 -7.39
C ARG A 122 5.89 -14.07 -5.86
N CYS A 123 4.87 -13.37 -5.36
CA CYS A 123 4.62 -13.30 -3.93
C CYS A 123 4.22 -14.66 -3.37
N ALA A 124 3.31 -15.38 -4.03
CA ALA A 124 2.91 -16.72 -3.62
C ALA A 124 4.09 -17.71 -3.62
N ALA A 125 4.92 -17.70 -4.66
CA ALA A 125 6.12 -18.53 -4.73
C ALA A 125 7.08 -18.22 -3.57
N TRP A 126 7.38 -16.93 -3.34
CA TRP A 126 8.24 -16.52 -2.23
C TRP A 126 7.68 -16.95 -0.87
N ARG A 127 6.36 -16.82 -0.65
CA ARG A 127 5.74 -17.26 0.61
C ARG A 127 5.90 -18.75 0.85
N ALA A 128 5.74 -19.56 -0.20
CA ALA A 128 5.93 -21.01 -0.12
C ALA A 128 7.40 -21.37 0.14
N GLU A 129 8.34 -20.76 -0.58
CA GLU A 129 9.79 -20.99 -0.42
C GLU A 129 10.29 -20.56 0.96
N PHE A 130 9.81 -19.44 1.47
CA PHE A 130 10.20 -18.90 2.77
C PHE A 130 9.51 -19.61 3.95
N GLY A 131 8.45 -20.38 3.71
CA GLY A 131 7.61 -20.92 4.78
C GLY A 131 6.84 -19.83 5.54
N ALA A 132 6.48 -18.73 4.85
CA ALA A 132 5.92 -17.53 5.48
C ALA A 132 4.60 -17.77 6.23
N ASP A 133 3.87 -18.84 5.91
CA ASP A 133 2.64 -19.22 6.61
C ASP A 133 2.90 -19.93 7.95
N ALA A 134 4.07 -20.56 8.13
CA ALA A 134 4.48 -21.26 9.36
C ALA A 134 5.24 -20.39 10.36
N VAL A 135 5.63 -19.17 9.96
CA VAL A 135 6.41 -18.21 10.79
C VAL A 135 5.82 -17.96 12.17
N LEU A 136 4.49 -18.02 12.33
CA LEU A 136 3.85 -17.80 13.63
C LEU A 136 4.01 -18.97 14.59
N ASP A 137 4.27 -20.17 14.08
CA ASP A 137 4.40 -21.40 14.88
C ASP A 137 5.86 -21.67 15.27
N GLU A 138 6.82 -20.93 14.70
CA GLU A 138 8.24 -21.09 14.97
C GLU A 138 8.66 -20.46 16.30
N GLU A 139 9.45 -21.20 17.11
CA GLU A 139 10.09 -20.66 18.31
C GLU A 139 11.33 -19.87 17.91
N LEU A 140 11.14 -18.59 17.59
CA LEU A 140 12.16 -17.67 17.08
C LEU A 140 13.21 -17.21 18.13
N GLY A 141 13.30 -17.90 19.28
CA GLY A 141 14.39 -17.69 20.25
C GLY A 141 14.40 -16.32 20.94
N PHE A 142 13.26 -15.63 21.04
CA PHE A 142 13.18 -14.25 21.57
C PHE A 142 13.41 -14.09 23.08
N LYS A 143 13.78 -15.14 23.81
CA LYS A 143 13.99 -15.08 25.27
C LYS A 143 15.06 -14.05 25.65
N ASP A 144 16.07 -13.87 24.82
CA ASP A 144 17.15 -12.89 25.05
C ASP A 144 16.77 -11.46 24.57
N LEU A 145 15.67 -11.32 23.82
CA LEU A 145 15.20 -10.05 23.25
C LEU A 145 14.03 -9.45 24.03
N GLU A 146 13.47 -10.20 24.99
CA GLU A 146 12.40 -9.76 25.88
C GLU A 146 12.85 -8.52 26.69
N GLY A 147 12.25 -7.36 26.40
CA GLY A 147 12.62 -6.06 26.98
C GLY A 147 13.46 -5.13 26.10
N ILE A 148 13.98 -5.60 24.96
CA ILE A 148 14.72 -4.79 23.97
C ILE A 148 13.82 -4.43 22.78
N VAL A 149 12.83 -5.26 22.48
CA VAL A 149 11.89 -5.05 21.37
C VAL A 149 10.83 -4.01 21.73
N ALA A 150 10.50 -3.15 20.77
CA ALA A 150 9.37 -2.25 20.87
C ALA A 150 8.07 -3.01 20.56
N TYR A 151 7.07 -2.89 21.43
CA TYR A 151 5.72 -3.39 21.19
C TYR A 151 4.85 -2.26 20.64
N MET A 152 4.07 -2.53 19.59
CA MET A 152 3.04 -1.59 19.15
C MET A 152 1.88 -1.62 20.14
N HIS A 153 1.78 -0.58 20.96
CA HIS A 153 0.69 -0.39 21.91
C HIS A 153 -0.03 0.92 21.64
N GLY A 154 -1.34 0.82 21.39
CA GLY A 154 -2.16 1.95 21.01
C GLY A 154 -3.00 1.62 19.78
N ARG A 155 -4.17 2.24 19.71
CA ARG A 155 -5.05 2.25 18.54
C ARG A 155 -5.24 3.71 18.18
N HIS A 156 -4.97 4.06 16.93
CA HIS A 156 -5.27 5.40 16.42
C HIS A 156 -6.77 5.66 16.55
N LEU A 157 -7.19 6.92 16.70
CA LEU A 157 -8.61 7.31 16.83
C LEU A 157 -9.48 6.80 15.66
N ALA A 158 -8.87 6.48 14.52
CA ALA A 158 -9.49 5.90 13.33
C ALA A 158 -9.49 4.34 13.30
N GLY A 159 -9.14 3.68 14.41
CA GLY A 159 -9.24 2.23 14.55
C GLY A 159 -8.10 1.40 13.97
N ARG A 160 -6.94 2.00 13.67
CA ARG A 160 -5.73 1.29 13.23
C ARG A 160 -4.68 1.25 14.32
#